data_AF-A0A7Z7CCE1-F1
#
_entry.id   AF-A0A7Z7CCE1-F1
#
_cell.length_a   1.000
_cell.length_b   1.000
_cell.length_c   1.000
_cell.angle_alpha   90.00
_cell.angle_beta   90.00
_cell.angle_gamma   90.00
#
_symmetry.space_group_name_H-M   'P 1'
#
loop_
_entity.id
_entity.type
_entity.pdbx_description
1 polymer ?
#
loop_
_entity_poly.entity_id
_entity_poly.type
_entity_poly.pdbx_seq_one_letter_code
_entity_poly.pdbx_strand_id
1 'polypeptide(L)'
;MEDKQFKIGLSKKDGQLGFVFTRGGPREGAGRKGIGVTKKVSLTLTEEIWEEVDRECQDLEISRSSFLRNLIEAYYDANKKGR
;
A
#
# COMPACT_ATOMS: atom_id res chain seq x y z
N MET A 1 4.73 -16.80 -30.18
CA MET A 1 5.56 -15.58 -30.10
C MET A 1 4.67 -14.53 -29.46
N GLU A 2 4.98 -14.09 -28.24
CA GLU A 2 4.12 -13.15 -27.50
C GLU A 2 4.40 -11.70 -27.93
N ASP A 3 3.37 -11.02 -28.40
CA ASP A 3 3.39 -9.59 -28.72
C ASP A 3 3.54 -8.75 -27.43
N LYS A 4 4.78 -8.35 -27.12
CA LYS A 4 5.05 -7.41 -26.02
C LYS A 4 4.59 -6.01 -26.43
N GLN A 5 3.49 -5.54 -25.84
CA GLN A 5 3.06 -4.15 -25.97
C GLN A 5 3.94 -3.22 -25.13
N PHE A 6 4.77 -2.41 -25.79
CA PHE A 6 5.53 -1.34 -25.14
C PHE A 6 4.74 -0.04 -25.22
N LYS A 7 4.51 0.61 -24.07
CA LYS A 7 3.87 1.92 -24.01
C LYS A 7 4.92 3.02 -24.14
N ILE A 8 5.01 3.61 -25.33
CA ILE A 8 5.93 4.71 -25.64
C ILE A 8 5.26 6.03 -25.22
N GLY A 9 5.98 6.88 -24.49
CA GLY A 9 5.51 8.20 -24.09
C GLY A 9 6.48 9.31 -24.51
N LEU A 10 5.98 10.53 -24.62
CA LEU A 10 6.80 11.71 -24.95
C LEU A 10 7.50 12.23 -23.69
N SER A 11 8.83 12.30 -23.71
CA SER A 11 9.60 12.92 -22.63
C SER A 11 9.46 14.44 -22.71
N LYS A 12 9.29 15.11 -21.57
CA LYS A 12 8.99 16.56 -21.49
C LYS A 12 10.14 17.50 -21.89
N LYS A 13 11.24 16.98 -22.42
CA LYS A 13 12.33 17.78 -23.00
C LYS A 13 12.66 17.22 -24.39
N ASP A 14 12.51 18.09 -25.39
CA ASP A 14 13.06 17.96 -26.74
C ASP A 14 12.65 16.73 -27.56
N GLY A 15 11.36 16.44 -27.64
CA GLY A 15 10.80 15.56 -28.69
C GLY A 15 11.31 14.12 -28.70
N GLN A 16 12.04 13.71 -27.65
CA GLN A 16 12.63 12.38 -27.55
C GLN A 16 11.58 11.40 -27.00
N LEU A 17 11.41 10.28 -27.70
CA LEU A 17 10.58 9.17 -27.23
C LEU A 17 11.25 8.55 -25.99
N GLY A 18 10.58 8.64 -24.85
CA GLY A 18 11.05 8.09 -23.58
C GLY A 18 10.21 6.88 -23.19
N PHE A 19 10.86 5.84 -22.66
CA PHE A 19 10.14 4.75 -22.02
C PHE A 19 9.58 5.26 -20.68
N VAL A 20 8.24 5.27 -20.55
CA VAL A 20 7.57 5.66 -19.31
C VAL A 20 7.46 4.43 -18.43
N PHE A 21 8.40 4.27 -17.50
CA PHE A 21 8.32 3.24 -16.47
C PHE A 21 7.36 3.69 -15.36
N THR A 22 6.11 3.22 -15.39
CA THR A 22 5.26 3.25 -14.18
C THR A 22 5.97 2.48 -13.06
N ARG A 23 5.84 2.89 -11.79
CA ARG A 23 6.56 2.31 -10.65
C ARG A 23 6.62 0.77 -10.71
N GLY A 24 7.80 0.24 -11.04
CA GLY A 24 8.04 -1.18 -11.27
C GLY A 24 8.51 -1.45 -12.71
N GLY A 25 9.67 -2.09 -12.87
CA GLY A 25 10.14 -2.55 -14.19
C GLY A 25 9.19 -3.57 -14.83
N PRO A 26 9.42 -4.01 -16.07
CA PRO A 26 8.49 -4.84 -16.86
C PRO A 26 8.35 -6.31 -16.39
N ARG A 27 8.63 -6.60 -15.12
CA ARG A 27 8.49 -7.95 -14.54
C ARG A 27 7.06 -8.16 -14.03
N GLU A 28 6.57 -9.39 -14.13
CA GLU A 28 5.32 -9.80 -13.50
C GLU A 28 5.35 -9.48 -11.99
N GLY A 29 4.29 -8.86 -11.48
CA GLY A 29 4.21 -8.39 -10.09
C GLY A 29 4.92 -7.06 -9.79
N ALA A 30 5.52 -6.40 -10.77
CA ALA A 30 6.04 -5.06 -10.58
C ALA A 30 4.91 -4.02 -10.52
N GLY A 31 4.87 -3.26 -9.43
CA GLY A 31 3.89 -2.19 -9.26
C GLY A 31 2.53 -2.66 -8.80
N ARG A 32 2.46 -3.38 -7.66
CA ARG A 32 1.19 -3.60 -6.93
C ARG A 32 0.47 -2.24 -6.85
N LYS A 33 -0.73 -2.14 -7.41
CA LYS A 33 -1.53 -0.90 -7.38
C LYS A 33 -1.55 -0.39 -5.95
N GLY A 34 -1.08 0.84 -5.74
CA GLY A 34 -1.07 1.45 -4.42
C GLY A 34 -2.51 1.58 -3.93
N ILE A 35 -2.81 0.97 -2.79
CA ILE A 35 -4.13 1.04 -2.12
C ILE A 35 -4.36 2.47 -1.59
N GLY A 36 -3.29 3.22 -1.34
CA GLY A 36 -3.33 4.60 -0.86
C GLY A 36 -1.93 5.18 -0.63
N VAL A 37 -1.85 6.20 0.21
CA VAL A 37 -0.59 6.84 0.62
C VAL A 37 -0.12 6.26 1.95
N THR A 38 1.09 5.70 1.99
CA THR A 38 1.70 5.22 3.23
C THR A 38 2.32 6.38 4.00
N LYS A 39 1.98 6.50 5.29
CA LYS A 39 2.67 7.38 6.25
C LYS A 39 3.30 6.53 7.35
N LYS A 40 4.56 6.81 7.69
CA LYS A 40 5.22 6.18 8.84
C LYS A 40 4.80 6.93 10.11
N VAL A 41 4.39 6.19 11.12
CA VAL A 41 3.96 6.73 12.42
C VAL A 41 4.69 5.97 13.50
N SER A 42 5.26 6.69 14.47
CA SER A 42 5.75 6.11 15.71
C SER A 42 4.58 6.05 16.69
N LEU A 43 4.33 4.87 17.25
CA LEU A 43 3.26 4.64 18.21
C LEU A 43 3.89 4.09 19.49
N THR A 44 3.57 4.71 20.62
CA THR A 44 3.99 4.24 21.94
C THR A 44 2.74 3.76 22.67
N LEU A 45 2.75 2.50 23.10
CA LEU A 45 1.73 1.85 23.90
C LEU A 45 2.42 1.13 25.07
N THR A 46 1.66 0.71 26.06
CA THR A 46 2.17 -0.17 27.11
C THR A 46 2.56 -1.53 26.52
N GLU A 47 3.43 -2.26 27.23
CA GLU A 47 3.87 -3.60 26.83
C GLU A 47 2.68 -4.57 26.73
N GLU A 48 1.79 -4.56 27.71
CA GLU A 48 0.55 -5.35 27.73
C GLU A 48 -0.30 -5.16 26.46
N ILE A 49 -0.45 -3.92 25.99
CA ILE A 49 -1.23 -3.66 24.78
C ILE A 49 -0.48 -4.10 23.53
N TRP A 50 0.86 -3.97 23.50
CA TRP A 50 1.65 -4.50 22.39
C TRP A 50 1.57 -6.03 22.30
N GLU A 51 1.58 -6.73 23.43
CA GLU A 51 1.39 -8.17 23.49
C GLU A 51 0.03 -8.60 22.93
N GLU A 52 -1.04 -7.89 23.27
CA GLU A 52 -2.37 -8.16 22.70
C GLU A 52 -2.40 -7.94 21.18
N VAL A 53 -1.83 -6.82 20.70
CA VAL A 53 -1.74 -6.55 19.26
C VAL A 53 -0.96 -7.65 18.54
N ASP A 54 0.11 -8.14 19.15
CA ASP A 54 0.94 -9.19 18.57
C ASP A 54 0.24 -10.54 18.54
N ARG A 55 -0.49 -10.90 19.62
CA ARG A 55 -1.35 -12.09 19.65
C ARG A 55 -2.38 -12.06 18.54
N GLU A 56 -3.15 -10.97 18.42
CA GLU A 56 -4.18 -10.80 17.38
C GLU A 56 -3.57 -10.86 15.96
N CYS A 57 -2.39 -10.26 15.76
CA CYS A 57 -1.69 -10.35 14.48
C CYS A 57 -1.28 -11.78 14.13
N GLN A 58 -0.83 -12.55 15.12
CA GLN A 58 -0.44 -13.94 14.96
C GLN A 58 -1.66 -14.82 14.66
N ASP A 59 -2.74 -14.67 15.43
CA ASP A 59 -3.96 -15.46 15.28
C ASP A 59 -4.67 -15.22 13.94
N LEU A 60 -4.62 -13.99 13.44
CA LEU A 60 -5.19 -13.61 12.15
C LEU A 60 -4.21 -13.77 10.97
N GLU A 61 -2.96 -14.16 11.23
CA GLU A 61 -1.87 -14.23 10.23
C GLU A 61 -1.68 -12.92 9.44
N ILE A 62 -1.82 -11.77 10.09
CA ILE A 62 -1.68 -10.44 9.48
C ILE A 62 -0.51 -9.63 10.05
N SER A 63 0.03 -8.72 9.26
CA SER A 63 1.02 -7.77 9.77
C SER A 63 0.38 -6.73 10.70
N ARG A 64 1.16 -6.22 11.67
CA ARG A 64 0.79 -5.04 12.50
C ARG A 64 0.27 -3.86 11.68
N SER A 65 0.86 -3.61 10.51
CA SER A 65 0.43 -2.52 9.63
C SER A 65 -0.96 -2.74 9.02
N SER A 66 -1.35 -4.01 8.82
CA SER A 66 -2.68 -4.39 8.37
C SER A 66 -3.68 -4.32 9.51
N PHE A 67 -3.31 -4.82 10.69
CA PHE A 67 -4.13 -4.71 11.89
C PHE A 67 -4.49 -3.26 12.21
N LEU A 68 -3.48 -2.37 12.27
CA LEU A 68 -3.69 -0.95 12.53
C LEU A 68 -4.50 -0.25 11.44
N ARG A 69 -4.35 -0.66 10.17
CA ARG A 69 -5.19 -0.15 9.08
C ARG A 69 -6.65 -0.50 9.31
N ASN A 70 -6.94 -1.78 9.57
CA ASN A 70 -8.29 -2.26 9.80
C ASN A 70 -8.94 -1.55 11.00
N LEU A 71 -8.18 -1.35 12.08
CA LEU A 71 -8.61 -0.60 13.26
C LEU A 71 -9.04 0.83 12.90
N ILE A 72 -8.21 1.55 12.13
CA ILE A 72 -8.48 2.93 11.73
C ILE A 72 -9.69 3.00 10.78
N GLU A 73 -9.77 2.10 9.80
CA GLU A 73 -10.88 2.04 8.85
C GLU A 73 -12.21 1.75 9.57
N ALA A 74 -12.22 0.76 10.48
CA ALA A 74 -13.39 0.43 11.29
C ALA A 74 -13.86 1.61 12.15
N TYR A 75 -12.94 2.36 12.76
CA TYR A 75 -13.26 3.55 13.53
C TYR A 75 -14.01 4.58 12.67
N TYR A 76 -13.49 4.91 11.48
CA TYR A 76 -14.14 5.91 10.62
C TYR A 76 -15.45 5.41 10.01
N ASP A 77 -15.57 4.12 9.69
CA ASP A 77 -16.81 3.57 9.14
C ASP A 77 -17.93 3.48 10.20
N ALA A 78 -17.58 3.20 11.45
CA ALA A 78 -18.52 3.30 12.58
C ALA A 78 -19.00 4.75 12.79
N ASN A 79 -18.09 5.72 12.71
CA ASN A 79 -18.40 7.13 12.94
C ASN A 79 -19.07 7.83 11.74
N LYS A 80 -18.92 7.32 10.51
CA LYS A 80 -19.64 7.84 9.33
C LYS A 80 -21.14 7.60 9.40
N LYS A 81 -21.59 6.54 10.06
CA LYS A 81 -23.03 6.22 10.20
C LYS A 81 -23.78 7.17 11.12
N GLY A 82 -23.08 8.01 11.88
CA GLY A 82 -23.66 8.99 12.80
C GLY A 82 -23.71 10.43 12.26
N ARG A 83 -23.43 10.65 10.97
CA ARG A 83 -23.42 11.97 10.32
C ARG A 83 -24.39 12.05 9.16
#